data_AF-A0A7J7FF93-F1
#
_entry.id   AF-A0A7J7FF93-F1
#
_cell.length_a   1.000
_cell.length_b   1.000
_cell.length_c   1.000
_cell.angle_alpha   90.00
_cell.angle_beta   90.00
_cell.angle_gamma   90.00
#
_symmetry.space_group_name_H-M   'P 1'
#
loop_
_entity.id
_entity.type
_entity.pdbx_description
1 polymer ?
#
loop_
_entity_poly.entity_id
_entity_poly.type
_entity_poly.pdbx_seq_one_letter_code
_entity_poly.pdbx_strand_id
1 'polypeptide(L)'
;MAKLQCCGQHNYTDWIKNKHKENSEQVPCSCTNSTLRKWFCDEPLNATYLEGCENKINIWYHANALTLIGINVGLLASEVSFCSYV
;
A
#
# COMPACT_ATOMS: atom_id res chain seq x y z
N MET A 1 -7.53 -7.08 -4.33
CA MET A 1 -7.76 -5.93 -3.44
C MET A 1 -6.55 -5.00 -3.53
N ALA A 2 -6.44 -4.21 -4.60
CA ALA A 2 -5.41 -3.18 -4.73
C ALA A 2 -6.00 -1.86 -4.27
N LYS A 3 -5.94 -1.57 -2.96
CA LYS A 3 -6.74 -0.51 -2.32
C LYS A 3 -6.22 0.91 -2.59
N LEU A 4 -5.04 1.06 -3.21
CA LEU A 4 -4.38 2.37 -3.41
C LEU A 4 -3.96 2.66 -4.86
N GLN A 5 -4.12 1.71 -5.79
CA GLN A 5 -3.76 1.84 -7.21
C GLN A 5 -2.36 2.47 -7.43
N CYS A 6 -1.33 1.81 -6.91
CA CYS A 6 0.06 2.25 -6.95
C CYS A 6 0.99 1.05 -7.19
N CYS A 7 2.24 1.31 -7.56
CA CYS A 7 3.27 0.28 -7.70
C CYS A 7 4.64 0.75 -7.24
N GLY A 8 5.31 -0.09 -6.46
CA GLY A 8 6.63 0.22 -5.90
C GLY A 8 6.57 1.31 -4.83
N GLN A 9 7.74 1.70 -4.32
CA GLN A 9 7.83 2.79 -3.36
C GLN A 9 7.68 4.13 -4.10
N HIS A 10 8.53 4.33 -5.10
CA HIS A 10 8.58 5.54 -5.92
C HIS A 10 7.88 5.34 -7.27
N ASN A 11 8.04 4.16 -7.87
CA ASN A 11 7.53 3.84 -9.20
C ASN A 11 7.56 2.31 -9.47
N TYR A 12 6.86 1.82 -10.49
CA TYR A 12 6.92 0.43 -10.96
C TYR A 12 8.36 -0.03 -11.24
N THR A 13 9.25 0.89 -11.63
CA THR A 13 10.66 0.60 -11.91
C THR A 13 11.43 0.04 -10.73
N ASP A 14 10.94 0.24 -9.49
CA ASP A 14 11.54 -0.34 -8.28
C ASP A 14 11.60 -1.86 -8.36
N TRP A 15 10.67 -2.47 -9.10
CA TRP A 15 10.65 -3.91 -9.31
C TRP A 15 11.72 -4.39 -10.28
N ILE A 16 12.24 -3.56 -11.19
CA ILE A 16 13.21 -3.99 -12.23
C ILE A 16 14.46 -4.64 -11.59
N LYS A 17 14.88 -4.17 -10.42
CA LYS A 17 16.08 -4.65 -9.71
C LYS A 17 15.85 -5.97 -8.95
N ASN A 18 14.62 -6.47 -8.86
CA ASN A 18 14.31 -7.68 -8.10
C ASN A 18 14.67 -8.95 -8.88
N LYS A 19 15.61 -9.73 -8.33
CA LYS A 19 16.15 -10.97 -8.91
C LYS A 19 15.25 -12.21 -8.76
N HIS A 20 14.17 -12.12 -7.99
CA HIS A 20 13.23 -13.24 -7.76
C HIS A 20 12.11 -13.31 -8.80
N LYS A 21 12.22 -12.56 -9.90
CA LYS A 21 11.25 -12.55 -10.99
C LYS A 21 11.80 -13.31 -12.17
N GLU A 22 10.92 -14.01 -12.89
CA GLU A 22 11.31 -14.75 -14.08
C GLU A 22 11.72 -13.81 -15.21
N ASN A 23 11.10 -12.63 -15.28
CA ASN A 23 11.43 -11.57 -16.24
C ASN A 23 11.64 -10.22 -15.52
N SER A 24 12.59 -9.42 -16.01
CA SER A 24 12.82 -8.04 -15.53
C SER A 24 11.58 -7.15 -15.64
N GLU A 25 10.72 -7.42 -16.62
CA GLU A 25 9.51 -6.65 -16.90
C GLU A 25 8.33 -6.98 -15.98
N GLN A 26 8.41 -8.09 -15.22
CA GLN A 26 7.32 -8.48 -14.32
C GLN A 26 7.14 -7.48 -13.18
N VAL A 27 5.89 -7.23 -12.84
CA VAL A 27 5.51 -6.50 -11.62
C VAL A 27 4.60 -7.39 -10.79
N PRO A 28 4.46 -7.15 -9.47
CA PRO A 28 3.45 -7.84 -8.70
C PRO A 28 2.06 -7.62 -9.31
N CYS A 29 1.21 -8.63 -9.33
CA CYS A 29 -0.15 -8.48 -9.87
C CYS A 29 -1.00 -7.45 -9.09
N SER A 30 -0.58 -7.05 -7.88
CA SER A 30 -1.21 -5.95 -7.15
C SER A 30 -0.93 -4.57 -7.77
N CYS A 31 0.05 -4.46 -8.65
CA CYS A 31 0.40 -3.24 -9.39
C CYS A 31 -0.49 -2.99 -10.61
N THR A 32 -1.45 -3.86 -10.89
CA THR A 32 -2.32 -3.76 -12.07
C THR A 32 -3.78 -3.95 -11.65
N ASN A 33 -4.72 -3.83 -12.60
CA ASN A 33 -6.12 -4.17 -12.36
C ASN A 33 -6.42 -5.66 -12.62
N SER A 34 -5.39 -6.51 -12.54
CA SER A 34 -5.51 -7.93 -12.80
C SER A 34 -6.32 -8.64 -11.71
N THR A 35 -7.18 -9.56 -12.14
CA THR A 35 -7.90 -10.49 -11.25
C THR A 35 -7.13 -11.79 -11.06
N LEU A 36 -5.93 -11.91 -11.63
CA LEU A 36 -5.10 -13.12 -11.52
C LEU A 36 -4.62 -13.31 -10.08
N ARG A 37 -4.73 -14.56 -9.58
CA ARG A 37 -4.17 -14.97 -8.28
C ARG A 37 -2.73 -15.47 -8.42
N LYS A 38 -1.89 -14.68 -9.10
CA LYS A 38 -0.45 -14.92 -9.21
C LYS A 38 0.31 -13.86 -8.40
N TRP A 39 1.54 -14.15 -8.04
CA TRP A 39 2.42 -13.17 -7.39
C TRP A 39 2.86 -12.10 -8.37
N PHE A 40 3.33 -12.52 -9.56
CA PHE A 40 3.81 -11.64 -10.63
C PHE A 40 2.94 -11.77 -11.88
N CYS A 41 2.79 -10.65 -12.57
CA CYS A 41 2.02 -10.50 -13.80
C CYS A 41 2.91 -9.90 -14.90
N ASP A 42 2.83 -10.48 -16.09
CA ASP A 42 3.38 -9.94 -17.33
C ASP A 42 2.28 -9.06 -17.96
N GLU A 43 2.11 -7.85 -17.43
CA GLU A 43 1.11 -6.91 -17.90
C GLU A 43 1.77 -5.74 -18.63
N PRO A 44 1.17 -5.25 -19.73
CA PRO A 44 1.76 -4.17 -20.49
C PRO A 44 1.71 -2.87 -19.68
N LEU A 45 2.62 -1.94 -19.98
CA LEU A 45 2.85 -0.72 -19.19
C LEU A 45 1.58 0.12 -18.95
N ASN A 46 0.68 0.10 -19.93
CA ASN A 46 -0.64 0.75 -19.93
C ASN A 46 -1.64 0.14 -18.92
N ALA A 47 -1.43 -1.09 -18.45
CA ALA A 47 -2.25 -1.73 -17.41
C ALA A 47 -1.60 -1.63 -16.01
N THR A 48 -0.39 -1.09 -15.91
CA THR A 48 0.39 -0.99 -14.67
C THR A 48 0.24 0.39 -14.03
N TYR A 49 0.03 0.43 -12.71
CA TYR A 49 0.06 1.66 -11.95
C TYR A 49 1.50 2.20 -11.91
N LEU A 50 1.70 3.41 -12.44
CA LEU A 50 3.03 4.01 -12.54
C LEU A 50 3.40 4.82 -11.29
N GLU A 51 2.42 5.31 -10.55
CA GLU A 51 2.65 6.08 -9.33
C GLU A 51 3.15 5.18 -8.18
N GLY A 52 4.17 5.67 -7.47
CA GLY A 52 4.67 5.06 -6.24
C GLY A 52 3.66 5.09 -5.10
N CYS A 53 3.68 4.04 -4.29
CA CYS A 53 2.79 3.91 -3.14
C CYS A 53 3.14 4.90 -2.02
N GLU A 54 4.38 5.36 -1.91
CA GLU A 54 4.78 6.34 -0.89
C GLU A 54 3.97 7.63 -1.00
N ASN A 55 3.87 8.18 -2.21
CA ASN A 55 3.12 9.41 -2.46
C ASN A 55 1.62 9.22 -2.15
N LYS A 56 1.01 8.11 -2.59
CA LYS A 56 -0.40 7.80 -2.30
C LYS A 56 -0.66 7.66 -0.80
N ILE A 57 0.22 6.98 -0.07
CA ILE A 57 0.12 6.79 1.38
C ILE A 57 0.29 8.13 2.09
N ASN A 58 1.27 8.94 1.67
CA ASN A 58 1.53 10.25 2.26
C ASN A 58 0.31 11.19 2.14
N ILE A 59 -0.27 11.28 0.94
CA ILE A 59 -1.49 12.06 0.69
C ILE A 59 -2.65 11.56 1.56
N TRP A 60 -2.87 10.25 1.60
CA TRP A 60 -3.92 9.66 2.44
C TRP A 60 -3.69 9.94 3.93
N TYR A 61 -2.45 9.81 4.41
CA TYR A 61 -2.09 10.04 5.80
C TYR A 61 -2.35 11.50 6.21
N HIS A 62 -1.89 12.46 5.41
CA HIS A 62 -2.13 13.88 5.69
C HIS A 62 -3.61 14.23 5.68
N ALA A 63 -4.40 13.64 4.78
CA ALA A 63 -5.85 13.84 4.75
C ALA A 63 -6.60 13.24 5.95
N ASN A 64 -6.02 12.23 6.62
CA ASN A 64 -6.68 11.48 7.70
C ASN A 64 -5.98 11.62 9.06
N ALA A 65 -4.99 12.52 9.19
CA ALA A 65 -4.16 12.65 10.39
C ALA A 65 -4.99 12.88 11.67
N LEU A 66 -6.02 13.74 11.62
CA LEU A 66 -6.90 14.01 12.75
C LEU A 66 -7.70 12.78 13.18
N THR A 67 -8.20 12.00 12.22
CA THR A 67 -8.92 10.74 12.49
C THR A 67 -8.01 9.73 13.18
N LEU A 68 -6.77 9.58 12.70
CA LEU A 68 -5.78 8.69 13.30
C LEU A 68 -5.43 9.10 14.74
N ILE A 69 -5.25 10.41 14.98
CA ILE A 69 -5.04 10.94 16.34
C ILE A 69 -6.26 10.64 17.23
N GLY A 70 -7.48 10.85 16.73
CA GLY A 70 -8.71 10.56 17.47
C GLY A 70 -8.84 9.08 17.86
N ILE A 71 -8.51 8.16 16.95
CA ILE A 71 -8.49 6.71 17.23
C ILE A 71 -7.50 6.39 18.36
N ASN A 72 -6.28 6.92 18.29
CA ASN A 72 -5.25 6.66 19.30
C ASN A 72 -5.62 7.26 20.67
N VAL A 73 -6.16 8.48 20.70
CA VAL A 73 -6.62 9.11 21.95
C VAL A 73 -7.78 8.32 22.56
N GLY A 74 -8.74 7.88 21.73
CA GLY A 74 -9.87 7.07 22.19
C GLY A 74 -9.42 5.71 22.75
N LEU A 75 -8.47 5.05 22.10
CA LEU A 75 -7.89 3.80 22.58
C LEU A 75 -7.21 4.00 23.95
N LEU A 76 -6.35 5.01 24.07
CA LEU A 76 -5.68 5.34 25.34
C LEU A 76 -6.67 5.65 26.47
N ALA A 77 -7.72 6.41 26.19
CA ALA A 77 -8.76 6.70 27.19
C ALA A 77 -9.50 5.44 27.67
N SER A 78 -9.75 4.49 26.75
CA SER A 78 -10.38 3.21 27.09
C SER A 78 -9.47 2.32 27.95
N GLU A 79 -8.17 2.29 27.65
CA GLU A 79 -7.17 1.54 28.42
C GLU A 79 -7.01 2.10 29.83
N VAL A 80 -6.91 3.43 29.98
CA VAL A 80 -6.83 4.10 31.28
C VAL A 80 -8.07 3.85 32.12
N SER A 81 -9.25 3.91 31.49
CA SER A 81 -10.51 3.61 32.16
C SER A 81 -10.49 2.16 32.68
N PHE A 82 -10.13 1.18 31.84
CA PHE A 82 -10.06 -0.21 32.24
C PHE A 82 -9.08 -0.46 33.40
N CYS A 83 -7.86 0.11 33.34
CA CYS A 83 -6.88 0.02 34.44
C CYS A 83 -7.32 0.72 35.72
N SER A 84 -8.23 1.70 35.66
CA SER A 84 -8.73 2.39 36.86
C SER A 84 -9.90 1.66 37.53
N TYR A 85 -10.55 0.73 36.83
CA TYR A 85 -11.68 -0.07 37.34
C TYR A 85 -11.27 -1.46 37.86
N VAL A 86 -10.03 -1.90 37.60
CA VAL A 86 -9.44 -3.15 38.11
C VAL A 86 -8.52 -2.83 39.28
#